data_AF-A0A836RXW4-F1
#
_entry.id   AF-A0A836RXW4-F1
#
_cell.length_a   1.000
_cell.length_b   1.000
_cell.length_c   1.000
_cell.angle_alpha   90.00
_cell.angle_beta   90.00
_cell.angle_gamma   90.00
#
_symmetry.space_group_name_H-M   'P 1'
#
loop_
_entity.id
_entity.type
_entity.pdbx_description
1 polymer ?
#
loop_
_entity_poly.entity_id
_entity_poly.type
_entity_poly.pdbx_seq_one_letter_code
_entity_poly.pdbx_strand_id
1 'polypeptide(L)' 'RHRYEVNPKYLDKLVAAGMDVSGYSLEGGRVEFIELKNHPFFVGSQPHPEFRSRPMKPAPLFRGLLRAAQGVDPVG' A
#
# COMPACT_ATOMS: atom_id res chain seq x y z
N ARG A 1 -4.49 10.44 8.87
CA ARG A 1 -5.51 10.47 9.93
C ARG A 1 -6.78 9.91 9.36
N HIS A 2 -7.13 8.72 9.81
CA HIS A 2 -8.37 8.00 9.48
C HIS A 2 -9.08 7.62 10.79
N ARG A 3 -10.34 7.20 10.69
CA ARG A 3 -11.16 6.73 11.83
C ARG A 3 -11.66 5.31 11.65
N TYR A 4 -11.45 4.73 10.47
CA TYR A 4 -11.97 3.43 10.09
C TYR A 4 -10.81 2.50 9.76
N GLU A 5 -11.06 1.21 9.97
CA GLU A 5 -10.11 0.13 9.79
C GLU A 5 -10.81 -1.01 9.04
N VAL A 6 -10.02 -1.88 8.41
CA VAL A 6 -10.55 -3.10 7.79
C VAL A 6 -11.13 -4.00 8.88
N ASN A 7 -12.35 -4.48 8.67
CA ASN A 7 -12.97 -5.44 9.57
C ASN A 7 -12.35 -6.84 9.35
N PRO A 8 -11.69 -7.46 10.36
CA PRO A 8 -11.02 -8.74 10.21
C PRO A 8 -11.91 -9.87 9.69
N LYS A 9 -13.22 -9.81 9.95
CA LYS A 9 -14.19 -10.82 9.49
C LYS A 9 -14.26 -10.98 7.97
N TYR A 10 -13.80 -9.98 7.22
CA TYR A 10 -13.81 -10.01 5.76
C TYR A 10 -12.41 -10.22 5.17
N LEU A 11 -11.36 -10.25 5.99
CA LEU A 11 -9.99 -10.25 5.49
C LEU A 11 -9.69 -11.50 4.66
N ASP A 12 -10.08 -12.67 5.16
CA ASP A 12 -9.89 -13.94 4.45
C ASP A 12 -10.59 -13.95 3.08
N LYS A 13 -11.77 -13.33 2.98
CA LYS A 13 -12.51 -13.24 1.72
C LYS A 13 -11.79 -12.33 0.72
N LEU A 14 -11.24 -11.21 1.19
CA LEU A 14 -10.48 -10.28 0.35
C LEU A 14 -9.18 -10.93 -0.12
N VAL A 15 -8.48 -11.64 0.77
CA VAL A 15 -7.25 -12.35 0.43
C VAL A 15 -7.50 -13.48 -0.57
N ALA A 16 -8.57 -14.28 -0.35
CA ALA A 16 -8.99 -15.30 -1.31
C ALA A 16 -9.39 -14.73 -2.68
N ALA A 17 -9.85 -13.48 -2.72
CA ALA A 17 -10.16 -12.75 -3.96
C ALA A 17 -8.92 -12.14 -4.65
N GLY A 18 -7.71 -12.35 -4.10
CA GLY A 18 -6.44 -11.97 -4.71
C GLY A 18 -5.77 -10.73 -4.11
N MET A 19 -6.39 -10.06 -3.14
CA MET A 19 -5.75 -8.99 -2.37
C MET A 19 -4.65 -9.58 -1.50
N ASP A 20 -3.51 -8.90 -1.37
CA ASP A 20 -2.49 -9.26 -0.39
C ASP A 20 -2.39 -8.18 0.68
N VAL A 21 -2.07 -8.59 1.91
CA VAL A 21 -1.78 -7.65 3.00
C VAL A 21 -0.27 -7.58 3.18
N SER A 22 0.34 -6.51 2.66
CA SER A 22 1.78 -6.32 2.70
C SER A 22 2.28 -5.56 3.92
N GLY A 23 1.38 -5.02 4.75
CA GLY A 23 1.77 -4.32 5.97
C GLY A 23 0.69 -4.25 7.03
N TYR A 24 1.10 -4.52 8.26
CA TYR A 24 0.29 -4.37 9.47
C TYR A 24 0.88 -3.29 10.38
N SER A 25 0.01 -2.61 11.13
CA SER A 25 0.43 -1.73 12.22
C SER A 25 1.15 -2.56 13.28
N LEU A 26 2.27 -2.02 13.80
CA LEU A 26 3.03 -2.66 14.89
C LEU A 26 2.18 -2.83 16.15
N GLU A 27 1.29 -1.88 16.39
CA GLU A 27 0.38 -1.89 17.53
C GLU A 27 -1.04 -2.21 17.05
N GLY A 28 -1.64 -3.26 17.60
CA GLY A 28 -3.03 -3.65 17.32
C GLY A 28 -3.27 -4.38 15.99
N GLY A 29 -2.22 -4.68 15.21
CA GLY A 29 -2.29 -5.61 14.06
C GLY A 29 -3.28 -5.19 12.96
N ARG A 30 -3.42 -3.90 12.71
CA ARG A 30 -4.37 -3.35 11.73
C ARG A 30 -3.76 -3.38 10.35
N VAL A 31 -4.58 -3.60 9.33
CA VAL A 31 -4.12 -3.58 7.93
C VAL A 31 -3.76 -2.15 7.52
N GLU A 32 -2.49 -1.89 7.27
CA GLU A 32 -2.00 -0.57 6.85
C GLU A 32 -1.65 -0.51 5.37
N PHE A 33 -1.19 -1.62 4.79
CA PHE A 33 -0.80 -1.73 3.39
C PHE A 33 -1.41 -2.96 2.74
N ILE A 34 -1.93 -2.78 1.53
CA ILE A 34 -2.47 -3.84 0.68
C ILE A 34 -1.93 -3.74 -0.74
N GLU A 35 -1.83 -4.89 -1.40
CA GLU A 35 -1.34 -5.04 -2.77
C GLU A 35 -2.22 -5.98 -3.59
N LEU A 36 -2.05 -5.99 -4.92
CA LEU A 36 -2.76 -6.91 -5.82
C LEU A 36 -1.75 -7.59 -6.76
N LYS A 37 -1.66 -8.93 -6.70
CA LYS A 37 -0.56 -9.71 -7.30
C LYS A 37 -0.47 -9.71 -8.83
N ASN A 38 -1.44 -9.17 -9.55
CA ASN A 38 -1.49 -9.15 -11.01
C ASN A 38 -1.77 -7.75 -11.57
N HIS A 39 -1.32 -6.71 -10.88
CA HIS A 39 -1.44 -5.33 -11.33
C HIS A 39 -0.05 -4.68 -11.39
N PRO A 40 0.29 -3.94 -12.46
CA PRO A 40 1.64 -3.39 -12.65
C PRO A 40 2.09 -2.50 -11.48
N PHE A 41 1.14 -1.81 -10.84
CA PHE A 41 1.36 -1.14 -9.56
C PHE A 41 0.03 -0.91 -8.87
N PHE A 42 -0.30 -1.70 -7.85
CA PHE A 42 -1.47 -1.49 -7.00
C PHE A 42 -1.02 -1.56 -5.55
N VAL A 43 -1.01 -0.41 -4.88
CA VAL A 43 -0.69 -0.30 -3.47
C VAL A 43 -1.72 0.61 -2.82
N GLY A 44 -2.44 0.08 -1.83
CA GLY A 44 -3.31 0.86 -0.95
C GLY A 44 -2.60 1.08 0.38
N SER A 45 -2.58 2.31 0.88
CA SER A 45 -1.97 2.66 2.17
C SER A 45 -2.90 3.51 3.02
N GLN A 46 -3.01 3.21 4.32
CA GLN A 46 -3.68 4.08 5.29
C GLN A 46 -2.85 5.29 5.77
N PRO A 47 -1.52 5.17 5.99
CA PRO A 47 -0.69 6.32 6.36
C PRO A 47 -0.66 7.40 5.27
N HIS A 48 -0.21 8.61 5.64
CA HIS A 48 0.00 9.71 4.69
C HIS A 48 1.49 9.85 4.33
N PRO A 49 1.96 9.18 3.26
CA PRO A 49 3.33 9.30 2.79
C PRO A 49 3.69 10.72 2.33
N GLU A 50 2.70 11.55 1.99
CA GLU A 50 2.86 12.95 1.57
C GLU A 50 3.68 13.76 2.59
N PHE A 51 3.37 13.62 3.88
CA PHE A 51 4.02 14.39 4.93
C PHE A 51 5.49 14.02 5.18
N ARG A 52 5.89 12.81 4.75
CA ARG A 52 7.27 12.31 4.87
C ARG A 52 8.08 12.45 3.57
N SER A 53 7.44 12.85 2.48
CA SER A 53 8.12 13.11 1.21
C SER A 53 8.97 14.39 1.28
N ARG A 54 10.16 14.39 0.69
CA ARG A 54 11.06 15.55 0.58
C ARG A 54 11.61 15.64 -0.85
N PRO A 55 12.01 16.83 -1.33
CA PRO A 55 12.54 16.99 -2.70
C PRO A 55 13.68 16.02 -3.05
N MET A 56 14.64 15.86 -2.14
CA MET A 56 15.79 14.96 -2.33
C MET A 56 15.53 13.51 -1.88
N LYS A 57 14.38 13.24 -1.27
CA LYS A 57 13.98 11.92 -0.76
C LYS A 57 12.47 11.76 -0.91
N PRO A 58 11.98 11.57 -2.15
CA PRO A 58 10.56 11.37 -2.36
C PRO A 58 10.09 10.10 -1.64
N ALA A 59 8.85 10.11 -1.16
CA ALA A 59 8.27 8.92 -0.56
C ALA A 59 8.30 7.75 -1.57
N PRO A 60 8.73 6.53 -1.17
CA PRO A 60 8.87 5.41 -2.09
C PRO A 60 7.60 5.10 -2.88
N LEU A 61 6.42 5.25 -2.25
CA LEU A 61 5.12 5.01 -2.89
C LEU A 61 4.91 5.89 -4.14
N PHE A 62 5.26 7.17 -4.08
CA PHE A 62 5.10 8.08 -5.23
C PHE A 62 6.13 7.81 -6.31
N ARG A 63 7.37 7.48 -5.94
CA ARG A 63 8.40 7.10 -6.90
C ARG A 63 8.01 5.83 -7.65
N GLY A 64 7.50 4.81 -6.93
CA GLY A 64 7.01 3.57 -7.53
C GLY A 64 5.85 3.83 -8.49
N LEU A 65 4.87 4.65 -8.09
CA LEU A 65 3.74 5.03 -8.95
C LEU A 65 4.21 5.68 -10.27
N LEU A 66 5.15 6.62 -10.20
CA LEU A 66 5.66 7.30 -11.40
C LEU A 66 6.44 6.36 -12.31
N ARG A 67 7.25 5.44 -11.76
CA ARG A 67 7.98 4.44 -12.56
C ARG A 67 7.02 3.50 -13.29
N ALA A 68 6.01 3.01 -12.59
CA ALA A 68 4.96 2.19 -13.19
C ALA A 68 4.24 2.93 -14.32
N ALA A 69 3.92 4.22 -14.13
CA ALA A 69 3.32 5.05 -15.18
C ALA A 69 4.23 5.25 -16.40
N GLN A 70 5.55 5.15 -16.22
CA GLN A 70 6.55 5.19 -17.29
C GLN A 70 6.82 3.81 -17.93
N GLY A 71 6.15 2.74 -17.46
CA GLY A 71 6.40 1.38 -17.93
C GLY A 71 7.73 0.78 -17.44
N VAL A 72 8.32 1.36 -16.39
CA VAL A 72 9.55 0.89 -15.75
C VAL A 72 9.18 0.14 -14.46
N ASP A 73 9.98 -0.87 -14.10
CA ASP A 73 9.79 -1.63 -12.84
C ASP A 73 9.66 -0.66 -11.64
N PRO A 74 8.55 -0.71 -10.88
CA PRO A 74 8.31 0.17 -9.75
C PRO A 74 9.17 -0.12 -8.52
N VAL A 75 9.80 -1.29 -8.41
CA VAL A 75 10.50 -1.75 -7.19
C VAL A 75 12.02 -1.54 -7.26
N GLY A 76 12.61 -1.43 -8.45
CA GLY A 76 14.08 -1.38 -8.60
C GLY A 76 14.71 -0.02 -8.36
#